data_AF-A0A9D5UW79-F1
#
_entry.id   AF-A0A9D5UW79-F1
#
_cell.length_a   1.000
_cell.length_b   1.000
_cell.length_c   1.000
_cell.angle_alpha   90.00
_cell.angle_beta   90.00
_cell.angle_gamma   90.00
#
_symmetry.space_group_name_H-M   'P 1'
#
loop_
_entity.id
_entity.type
_entity.pdbx_description
1 polymer ?
#
loop_
_entity_poly.entity_id
_entity_poly.type
_entity_poly.pdbx_seq_one_letter_code
_entity_poly.pdbx_strand_id
1 'polypeptide(L)' 'DGRARLLDAMLRAIAHCRIGNRPGRSEPRAVKRRPKPYPRLNEPRLQARLSLKKYDVTAN' A
#
# COMPACT_ATOMS: atom_id res chain seq x y z
N ASP A 1 27.68 17.04 -7.58
CA ASP A 1 26.96 15.90 -6.98
C ASP A 1 26.27 15.00 -8.00
N GLY A 2 26.98 14.01 -8.54
CA GLY A 2 26.43 13.05 -9.52
C GLY A 2 25.44 12.04 -8.89
N ARG A 3 25.66 11.66 -7.64
CA ARG A 3 24.80 10.72 -6.90
C ARG A 3 23.38 11.25 -6.71
N ALA A 4 23.24 12.52 -6.33
CA ALA A 4 21.93 13.15 -6.13
C ALA A 4 21.12 13.18 -7.43
N ARG A 5 21.78 13.48 -8.56
CA ARG A 5 21.15 13.49 -9.90
C ARG A 5 20.71 12.10 -10.35
N LEU A 6 21.52 11.07 -10.08
CA LEU A 6 21.15 9.69 -10.38
C LEU A 6 19.92 9.26 -9.57
N LEU A 7 19.88 9.55 -8.28
CA LEU A 7 18.73 9.23 -7.43
C LEU A 7 17.46 9.94 -7.90
N ASP A 8 17.54 11.22 -8.24
CA ASP A 8 16.40 11.98 -8.79
C ASP A 8 15.87 11.35 -10.10
N ALA A 9 16.76 11.01 -11.02
CA ALA A 9 16.40 10.35 -12.28
C ALA A 9 15.73 8.99 -12.07
N MET A 10 16.28 8.17 -11.16
CA MET A 10 15.69 6.87 -10.82
C MET A 10 14.31 7.00 -10.18
N LEU A 11 14.14 7.93 -9.24
CA LEU A 11 12.85 8.17 -8.58
C LEU A 11 11.79 8.64 -9.56
N ARG A 12 12.14 9.53 -10.50
CA ARG A 12 11.25 9.95 -11.59
C ARG A 12 10.82 8.77 -12.46
N ALA A 13 11.77 7.93 -12.88
CA ALA A 13 11.48 6.76 -13.70
C ALA A 13 10.54 5.77 -12.99
N ILE A 14 10.75 5.51 -11.69
CA ILE A 14 9.88 4.65 -10.88
C ILE A 14 8.47 5.25 -10.76
N ALA A 15 8.37 6.57 -10.52
CA ALA A 15 7.09 7.26 -10.39
C ALA A 15 6.27 7.29 -11.70
N HIS A 16 6.94 7.29 -12.87
CA HIS A 16 6.28 7.22 -14.18
C HIS A 16 5.59 5.88 -14.44
N CYS A 17 6.07 4.78 -13.86
CA CYS A 17 5.42 3.48 -13.92
C CYS A 17 4.20 3.42 -13.01
N ARG A 18 3.07 3.99 -13.48
CA ARG A 18 1.77 3.80 -12.83
C ARG A 18 1.36 2.33 -12.96
N ILE A 19 1.42 1.60 -11.84
CA ILE A 19 0.91 0.21 -11.75
C ILE A 19 -0.63 0.24 -11.77
N GLY A 20 -1.22 0.52 -12.94
CA GLY A 20 -2.66 0.52 -13.21
C GLY A 20 -3.54 1.44 -12.34
N ASN A 21 -4.82 1.56 -12.68
CA ASN A 21 -5.82 2.24 -11.84
C ASN A 21 -6.10 1.38 -10.59
N ARG A 22 -5.26 1.52 -9.56
CA ARG A 22 -5.44 0.93 -8.23
C ARG A 22 -5.77 1.96 -7.12
N PRO A 23 -6.56 3.03 -7.37
CA PRO A 23 -6.90 3.98 -6.31
C PRO A 23 -7.67 3.26 -5.19
N GLY A 24 -7.24 3.43 -3.94
CA GLY A 24 -7.94 2.88 -2.77
C GLY A 24 -7.89 1.35 -2.59
N ARG A 25 -6.97 0.64 -3.27
CA ARG A 25 -6.66 -0.76 -2.95
C ARG A 25 -5.62 -0.85 -1.83
N SER A 26 -6.07 -0.68 -0.60
CA SER A 26 -5.45 -1.28 0.58
C SER A 26 -6.22 -2.57 0.92
N GLU A 27 -5.58 -3.73 0.75
CA GLU A 27 -6.12 -4.97 1.30
C GLU A 27 -5.58 -5.12 2.73
N PRO A 28 -6.42 -5.51 3.72
CA PRO A 28 -5.94 -5.75 5.07
C PRO A 28 -4.81 -6.78 5.05
N ARG A 29 -3.68 -6.43 5.67
CA ARG A 29 -2.47 -7.26 5.76
C ARG A 29 -2.68 -8.40 6.77
N ALA A 30 -3.74 -9.17 6.55
CA ALA A 30 -4.24 -10.23 7.41
C ALA A 30 -4.61 -11.45 6.56
N VAL A 31 -4.34 -12.65 7.09
CA VAL A 31 -4.48 -13.90 6.33
C VAL A 31 -5.68 -14.68 6.85
N LYS A 32 -6.52 -15.21 5.94
CA LYS A 32 -7.75 -15.94 6.30
C LYS A 32 -7.46 -17.34 6.90
N ARG A 33 -6.39 -18.02 6.47
CA ARG A 33 -5.96 -19.35 6.95
C ARG A 33 -4.42 -19.50 6.84
N ARG A 34 -3.74 -20.08 7.84
CA ARG A 34 -2.27 -19.99 7.99
C ARG A 34 -1.47 -21.15 7.36
N PRO A 35 -0.25 -20.85 6.86
CA PRO A 35 0.92 -20.95 7.76
C PRO A 35 1.73 -19.65 8.06
N LYS A 36 1.51 -18.50 7.40
CA LYS A 36 2.38 -17.30 7.56
C LYS A 36 2.11 -16.46 8.84
N PRO A 37 3.12 -15.72 9.38
CA PRO A 37 3.02 -14.92 10.62
C PRO A 37 2.26 -13.59 10.49
N TYR A 38 1.11 -13.58 9.80
CA TYR A 38 0.25 -12.39 9.68
C TYR A 38 -0.99 -12.49 10.58
N PRO A 39 -1.49 -11.37 11.14
CA PRO A 39 -2.75 -11.37 11.90
C PRO A 39 -3.87 -12.09 11.14
N ARG A 40 -4.76 -12.78 11.85
CA ARG A 40 -5.89 -13.47 11.19
C ARG A 40 -6.92 -12.44 10.75
N LEU A 41 -7.46 -12.61 9.55
CA LEU A 41 -8.60 -11.82 9.11
C LEU A 41 -9.87 -12.42 9.71
N ASN A 42 -10.27 -11.89 10.88
CA ASN A 42 -11.40 -12.38 11.66
C ASN A 42 -12.73 -11.66 11.33
N GLU A 43 -12.68 -10.62 10.51
CA GLU A 43 -13.83 -9.81 10.11
C GLU A 43 -14.03 -9.82 8.58
N PRO A 44 -15.25 -9.54 8.08
CA PRO A 44 -15.50 -9.32 6.66
C PRO A 44 -14.55 -8.29 6.05
N ARG A 45 -14.06 -8.58 4.84
CA ARG A 45 -13.07 -7.74 4.14
C ARG A 45 -13.49 -6.28 3.99
N LEU A 46 -14.80 -6.01 3.88
CA LEU A 46 -15.31 -4.64 3.75
C LEU A 46 -15.05 -3.83 5.03
N GLN A 47 -15.33 -4.40 6.20
CA GLN A 47 -15.11 -3.76 7.50
C GLN A 47 -13.62 -3.51 7.75
N ALA A 48 -12.78 -4.52 7.51
CA ALA A 48 -11.33 -4.38 7.63
C ALA A 48 -10.75 -3.26 6.76
N ARG A 49 -11.28 -3.08 5.54
CA ARG A 49 -10.86 -2.00 4.63
C ARG A 49 -11.26 -0.61 5.13
N LEU A 50 -12.43 -0.48 5.75
CA LEU A 50 -12.89 0.79 6.33
C LEU A 50 -12.00 1.20 7.50
N SER A 51 -11.59 0.25 8.34
CA SER A 51 -10.66 0.49 9.45
C SER A 51 -9.28 0.97 8.99
N LEU A 52 -8.80 0.57 7.81
CA LEU A 52 -7.55 1.07 7.22
C LEU A 52 -7.68 2.52 6.72
N LYS A 53 -8.81 2.86 6.08
CA LYS A 53 -9.07 4.21 5.57
C LYS A 53 -9.13 5.27 6.67
N LYS A 54 -9.46 4.89 7.91
CA LYS A 54 -9.47 5.80 9.07
C LYS A 54 -8.10 6.44 9.33
N TYR A 55 -7.00 5.82 8.86
CA TYR A 55 -5.63 6.31 9.02
C TYR A 55 -4.97 6.73 7.70
N ASP A 56 -5.74 6.88 6.61
CA ASP A 56 -5.19 7.40 5.36
C ASP A 56 -4.74 8.86 5.57
N VAL A 57 -3.45 9.09 5.34
CA VAL A 57 -2.72 10.35 5.59
C VAL A 57 -3.13 11.46 4.62
N THR A 58 -3.96 11.15 3.62
CA THR A 58 -4.39 12.06 2.55
C THR A 58 -5.52 13.03 2.95
N ALA A 59 -5.94 13.03 4.21
CA ALA A 59 -7.03 13.86 4.73
C ALA A 59 -6.55 15.11 5.51
N ASN A 60 -5.37 15.63 5.18
CA ASN A 60 -4.84 16.89 5.72
C ASN A 60 -4.15 17.68 4.60
#